data_AF-T0KLT6-F1
#
_entry.id   AF-T0KLT6-F1
#
_cell.length_a   1.000
_cell.length_b   1.000
_cell.length_c   1.000
_cell.angle_alpha   90.00
_cell.angle_beta   90.00
_cell.angle_gamma   90.00
#
_symmetry.space_group_name_H-M   'P 1'
#
loop_
_entity.id
_entity.type
_entity.pdbx_description
1 polymer ?
#
loop_
_entity_poly.entity_id
_entity_poly.type
_entity_poly.pdbx_seq_one_letter_code
_entity_poly.pdbx_strand_id
1 'polypeptide(L)'
;MKREIVANTFTPTYDELEDRLRFVINYQDIQNRVDFMITRSFIINLISTAEEFIAKHYSTADFKKTLIQHNIKKQESQEKLEHTKSQQSQEDRVLLKTDSANLELLRTDEELLLEVKFFFDINSKHTTLTFNSKNITAKADLDGFMLMQVFQVMKSAIPFIKWGISYNF
;
A
#
# COMPACT_ATOMS: atom_id res chain seq x y z
N MET A 1 8.54 15.96 -20.75
CA MET A 1 9.08 16.10 -19.38
C MET A 1 8.36 15.10 -18.49
N LYS A 2 9.05 14.49 -17.52
CA LYS A 2 8.46 13.50 -16.61
C LYS A 2 7.59 14.22 -15.57
N ARG A 3 6.37 13.74 -15.34
CA ARG A 3 5.45 14.30 -14.35
C ARG A 3 5.85 13.84 -12.95
N GLU A 4 5.96 14.76 -12.00
CA GLU A 4 6.18 14.43 -10.59
C GLU A 4 4.90 14.57 -9.77
N ILE A 5 4.62 13.61 -8.89
CA ILE A 5 3.49 13.65 -7.95
C ILE A 5 3.90 13.22 -6.53
N VAL A 6 3.17 13.69 -5.53
CA VAL A 6 3.27 13.19 -4.16
C VAL A 6 2.30 12.04 -3.98
N ALA A 7 2.76 10.91 -3.45
CA ALA A 7 1.98 9.71 -3.21
C ALA A 7 1.52 9.65 -1.74
N ASN A 8 0.21 9.73 -1.54
CA ASN A 8 -0.43 9.78 -0.22
C ASN A 8 -1.21 8.51 0.12
N THR A 9 -1.82 7.86 -0.87
CA THR A 9 -2.59 6.62 -0.67
C THR A 9 -2.08 5.53 -1.58
N PHE A 10 -2.12 4.28 -1.10
CA PHE A 10 -1.60 3.11 -1.81
C PHE A 10 -2.65 2.01 -1.83
N THR A 11 -3.07 1.59 -3.03
CA THR A 11 -4.14 0.61 -3.21
C THR A 11 -3.71 -0.44 -4.23
N PRO A 12 -3.06 -1.53 -3.77
CA PRO A 12 -2.72 -2.65 -4.62
C PRO A 12 -3.95 -3.51 -4.92
N THR A 13 -4.06 -3.99 -6.15
CA THR A 13 -5.06 -4.94 -6.63
C THR A 13 -4.38 -5.90 -7.59
N TYR A 14 -4.60 -7.20 -7.46
CA TYR A 14 -4.05 -8.17 -8.39
C TYR A 14 -4.96 -8.35 -9.61
N ASP A 15 -4.35 -8.29 -10.79
CA ASP A 15 -4.99 -8.57 -12.07
C ASP A 15 -4.64 -10.00 -12.49
N GLU A 16 -5.62 -10.89 -12.41
CA GLU A 16 -5.43 -12.32 -12.72
C GLU A 16 -5.21 -12.58 -14.21
N LEU A 17 -5.69 -11.70 -15.09
CA LEU A 17 -5.59 -11.89 -16.54
C LEU A 17 -4.18 -11.56 -17.04
N GLU A 18 -3.58 -10.50 -16.51
CA GLU A 18 -2.23 -10.08 -16.90
C GLU A 18 -1.12 -10.68 -16.02
N ASP A 19 -1.47 -11.38 -14.93
CA ASP A 19 -0.56 -11.85 -13.89
C ASP A 19 0.32 -10.73 -13.30
N ARG A 20 -0.32 -9.59 -12.99
CA ARG A 20 0.33 -8.35 -12.55
C ARG A 20 -0.36 -7.76 -11.34
N LEU A 21 0.40 -7.01 -10.55
CA LEU A 21 -0.16 -6.17 -9.50
C LEU A 21 -0.41 -4.77 -10.06
N ARG A 22 -1.66 -4.30 -10.04
CA ARG A 22 -1.99 -2.89 -10.23
C ARG A 22 -1.85 -2.18 -8.89
N PHE A 23 -0.96 -1.20 -8.82
CA PHE A 23 -0.69 -0.41 -7.64
C PHE A 23 -1.16 1.03 -7.85
N VAL A 24 -2.37 1.32 -7.35
CA VAL A 24 -3.01 2.62 -7.52
C VAL A 24 -2.53 3.58 -6.44
N ILE A 25 -1.98 4.71 -6.89
CA ILE A 25 -1.57 5.84 -6.05
C ILE A 25 -2.64 6.94 -6.14
N ASN A 26 -2.96 7.55 -5.00
CA ASN A 26 -3.89 8.69 -4.89
C ASN A 26 -5.27 8.41 -5.52
N TYR A 27 -5.89 7.26 -5.24
CA TYR A 27 -7.13 6.85 -5.91
C TYR A 27 -8.29 7.87 -5.78
N GLN A 28 -8.28 8.70 -4.74
CA GLN A 28 -9.30 9.74 -4.50
C GLN A 28 -9.04 11.06 -5.24
N ASP A 29 -7.80 11.30 -5.68
CA ASP A 29 -7.40 12.51 -6.38
C ASP A 29 -7.16 12.18 -7.85
N ILE A 30 -8.21 12.30 -8.68
CA ILE A 30 -8.17 11.97 -10.11
C ILE A 30 -7.04 12.70 -10.84
N GLN A 31 -6.73 13.94 -10.44
CA GLN A 31 -5.68 14.69 -11.11
C GLN A 31 -4.33 14.03 -10.85
N ASN A 32 -4.05 13.63 -9.60
CA ASN A 32 -2.78 13.03 -9.19
C ASN A 32 -2.81 11.50 -9.06
N ARG A 33 -3.85 10.84 -9.58
CA ARG A 33 -3.99 9.39 -9.60
C ARG A 33 -3.01 8.79 -10.59
N VAL A 34 -2.38 7.69 -10.20
CA VAL A 34 -1.49 6.90 -11.06
C VAL A 34 -1.69 5.43 -10.79
N ASP A 35 -1.88 4.66 -11.85
CA ASP A 35 -2.08 3.23 -11.79
C ASP A 35 -0.78 2.56 -12.27
N PHE A 36 0.08 2.15 -11.34
CA PHE A 36 1.31 1.45 -11.68
C PHE A 36 1.06 -0.03 -11.92
N MET A 37 1.45 -0.55 -13.08
CA MET A 37 1.48 -1.98 -13.35
C MET A 37 2.83 -2.53 -12.90
N ILE A 38 2.81 -3.55 -12.06
CA ILE A 38 3.99 -4.19 -11.49
C ILE A 38 3.98 -5.66 -11.89
N THR A 39 5.05 -6.12 -12.54
CA THR A 39 5.18 -7.53 -12.92
C THR A 39 5.48 -8.40 -11.71
N ARG A 40 5.10 -9.67 -11.77
CA ARG A 40 5.41 -10.69 -10.75
C ARG A 40 6.90 -10.75 -10.38
N SER A 41 7.80 -10.70 -11.36
CA SER A 41 9.23 -10.75 -11.06
C SER A 41 9.71 -9.49 -10.33
N PHE A 42 9.21 -8.32 -10.73
CA PHE A 42 9.57 -7.06 -10.11
C PHE A 42 9.10 -6.99 -8.65
N ILE A 43 7.85 -7.37 -8.39
CA ILE A 43 7.28 -7.30 -7.04
C ILE A 43 7.94 -8.28 -6.07
N ILE A 44 8.35 -9.47 -6.53
CA ILE A 44 9.08 -10.43 -5.69
C ILE A 44 10.41 -9.82 -5.25
N ASN A 45 11.17 -9.25 -6.19
CA ASN A 45 12.43 -8.58 -5.88
C ASN A 45 12.22 -7.34 -5.01
N LEU A 46 11.16 -6.57 -5.28
CA LEU A 46 10.82 -5.35 -4.55
C LEU A 46 10.52 -5.66 -3.08
N ILE A 47 9.71 -6.68 -2.80
CA ILE A 47 9.35 -7.06 -1.43
C ILE A 47 10.59 -7.49 -0.66
N SER A 48 11.42 -8.37 -1.22
CA SER A 48 12.66 -8.80 -0.56
C SER A 48 13.60 -7.62 -0.29
N THR A 49 13.78 -6.73 -1.27
CA THR A 49 14.59 -5.51 -1.11
C THR A 49 14.04 -4.59 -0.02
N ALA A 50 12.71 -4.43 0.03
CA ALA A 50 12.05 -3.60 1.02
C ALA A 50 12.21 -4.18 2.44
N GLU A 51 12.07 -5.49 2.61
CA GLU A 51 12.24 -6.16 3.90
C GLU A 51 13.67 -6.03 4.42
N GLU A 52 14.68 -6.24 3.56
CA GLU A 52 16.08 -6.02 3.92
C GLU A 52 16.35 -4.57 4.32
N PHE A 53 15.79 -3.61 3.56
CA PHE A 53 15.92 -2.20 3.86
C PHE A 53 15.26 -1.85 5.20
N ILE A 54 14.06 -2.35 5.45
CA ILE A 54 13.32 -2.13 6.70
C ILE A 54 14.10 -2.71 7.89
N ALA A 55 14.58 -3.94 7.78
CA ALA A 55 15.35 -4.60 8.83
C ALA A 55 16.67 -3.88 9.14
N LYS A 56 17.29 -3.25 8.13
CA LYS A 56 18.53 -2.49 8.29
C LYS A 56 18.33 -1.15 8.99
N HIS A 57 17.24 -0.45 8.70
CA HIS A 57 17.05 0.96 9.12
C HIS A 57 16.07 1.15 10.27
N TYR A 58 15.20 0.17 10.54
CA TYR A 58 14.17 0.26 11.57
C TYR A 58 14.28 -0.93 12.53
N SER A 59 14.22 -0.68 13.84
CA SER A 59 14.41 -1.73 14.83
C SER A 59 13.12 -2.53 15.04
N THR A 60 13.22 -3.84 15.25
CA THR A 60 12.09 -4.72 15.65
C THR A 60 11.31 -4.23 16.88
N ALA A 61 11.98 -3.49 17.77
CA ALA A 61 11.35 -2.84 18.92
C ALA A 61 10.40 -1.69 18.54
N ASP A 62 10.77 -0.89 17.52
CA ASP A 62 9.95 0.20 17.00
C ASP A 62 8.65 -0.36 16.40
N PHE A 63 8.73 -1.55 15.80
CA PHE A 63 7.58 -2.23 15.21
C PHE A 63 6.61 -2.83 16.23
N LYS A 64 7.10 -3.52 17.26
CA LYS A 64 6.23 -4.11 18.30
C LYS A 64 5.39 -3.05 19.01
N LYS A 65 5.97 -1.88 19.30
CA LYS A 65 5.26 -0.78 19.94
C LYS A 65 4.11 -0.25 19.08
N THR A 66 4.31 -0.20 17.76
CA THR A 66 3.34 0.38 16.83
C THR A 66 2.21 -0.59 16.46
N LEU A 67 2.51 -1.90 16.33
CA LEU A 67 1.49 -2.95 16.13
C LEU A 67 0.51 -3.05 17.31
N ILE A 68 1.00 -2.93 18.54
CA ILE A 68 0.17 -2.98 19.75
C ILE A 68 -0.82 -1.80 19.77
N GLN A 69 -0.37 -0.59 19.45
CA GLN A 69 -1.24 0.59 19.43
C GLN A 69 -2.33 0.53 18.36
N HIS A 70 -2.03 -0.07 17.21
CA HIS A 70 -3.01 -0.21 16.13
C HIS A 70 -4.08 -1.28 16.43
N ASN A 71 -3.69 -2.39 17.08
CA ASN A 71 -4.64 -3.42 17.50
C ASN A 71 -5.57 -2.94 18.63
N ILE A 72 -5.05 -2.12 19.56
CA ILE A 72 -5.86 -1.48 20.61
C ILE A 72 -6.91 -0.54 20.00
N LYS A 73 -6.55 0.29 19.00
CA LYS A 73 -7.52 1.17 18.31
C LYS A 73 -8.60 0.41 17.53
N LYS A 74 -8.27 -0.75 16.95
CA LYS A 74 -9.27 -1.62 16.30
C LYS A 74 -10.24 -2.24 17.30
N GLN A 75 -9.76 -2.64 18.48
CA GLN A 75 -10.61 -3.19 19.54
C GLN A 75 -11.51 -2.12 20.18
N GLU A 76 -11.00 -0.91 20.43
CA GLU A 76 -11.81 0.22 20.94
C GLU A 76 -12.89 0.67 19.93
N SER A 77 -12.64 0.51 18.63
CA SER A 77 -13.62 0.78 17.57
C SER A 77 -14.67 -0.33 17.44
N GLN A 78 -14.39 -1.55 17.92
CA GLN A 78 -15.32 -2.68 17.91
C GLN A 78 -16.16 -2.76 19.20
N GLU A 79 -15.60 -2.46 20.37
CA GLU A 79 -16.37 -2.41 21.64
C GLU A 79 -17.38 -1.26 21.69
N LYS A 80 -17.14 -0.16 20.94
CA LYS A 80 -18.15 0.90 20.76
C LYS A 80 -19.32 0.52 19.84
N LEU A 81 -19.19 -0.55 19.04
CA LEU A 81 -20.24 -1.03 18.14
C LEU A 81 -21.18 -2.08 18.77
N GLU A 82 -20.81 -2.70 19.89
CA GLU A 82 -21.65 -3.75 20.51
C GLU A 82 -22.70 -3.21 21.48
N HIS A 83 -22.63 -1.94 21.90
CA HIS A 83 -23.65 -1.32 22.76
C HIS A 83 -24.76 -0.53 22.05
N THR A 84 -24.81 -0.55 20.72
CA THR A 84 -25.91 0.09 19.96
C THR A 84 -26.47 -0.86 18.90
N LYS A 85 -26.90 -2.07 19.29
CA LYS A 85 -27.76 -2.91 18.46
C LYS A 85 -29.19 -2.90 18.99
N SER A 86 -29.84 -1.75 18.79
CA SER A 86 -31.29 -1.62 18.74
C SER A 86 -31.58 -0.31 18.04
N GLN A 87 -32.01 -0.41 16.77
CA GLN A 87 -32.42 0.66 15.86
C GLN A 87 -31.34 1.19 14.91
N GLN A 88 -31.70 1.14 13.62
CA GLN A 88 -31.14 1.85 12.46
C GLN A 88 -29.98 1.19 11.69
N SER A 89 -30.40 0.25 10.85
CA SER A 89 -29.94 0.07 9.48
C SER A 89 -29.70 1.41 8.74
N GLN A 90 -28.45 1.91 8.69
CA GLN A 90 -27.93 2.72 7.57
C GLN A 90 -26.44 3.12 7.64
N GLU A 91 -25.68 2.75 8.67
CA GLU A 91 -24.28 3.22 8.82
C GLU A 91 -23.17 2.17 8.60
N ASP A 92 -23.49 0.98 8.10
CA ASP A 92 -22.47 -0.02 7.69
C ASP A 92 -21.79 0.29 6.33
N ARG A 93 -22.01 1.48 5.75
CA ARG A 93 -21.43 1.90 4.45
C ARG A 93 -20.13 2.69 4.53
N VAL A 94 -19.53 2.86 5.71
CA VAL A 94 -18.34 3.73 5.86
C VAL A 94 -17.01 2.95 5.94
N LEU A 95 -17.01 1.61 6.07
CA LEU A 95 -15.79 0.80 6.12
C LEU A 95 -15.57 -0.16 4.92
N LEU A 96 -16.40 -0.05 3.88
CA LEU A 96 -16.27 -0.79 2.60
C LEU A 96 -16.04 0.15 1.40
N LYS A 97 -15.49 1.35 1.62
CA LYS A 97 -15.27 2.34 0.53
C LYS A 97 -13.93 2.17 -0.19
N THR A 98 -13.60 0.94 -0.55
CA THR A 98 -12.82 0.70 -1.77
C THR A 98 -13.69 -0.17 -2.65
N ASP A 99 -14.76 0.43 -3.17
CA ASP A 99 -15.63 -0.21 -4.13
C ASP A 99 -14.77 -0.50 -5.37
N SER A 100 -14.41 -1.76 -5.61
CA SER A 100 -13.58 -2.15 -6.75
C SER A 100 -14.17 -1.66 -8.08
N ALA A 101 -15.51 -1.56 -8.15
CA ALA A 101 -16.23 -0.94 -9.24
C ALA A 101 -15.83 0.53 -9.49
N ASN A 102 -15.58 1.33 -8.44
CA ASN A 102 -15.14 2.73 -8.59
C ASN A 102 -13.66 2.83 -9.03
N LEU A 103 -12.82 1.87 -8.66
CA LEU A 103 -11.43 1.82 -9.15
C LEU A 103 -11.38 1.58 -10.66
N GLU A 104 -12.27 0.74 -11.19
CA GLU A 104 -12.37 0.42 -12.62
C GLU A 104 -12.98 1.56 -13.44
N LEU A 105 -14.01 2.24 -12.92
CA LEU A 105 -14.68 3.34 -13.63
C LEU A 105 -13.80 4.60 -13.80
N LEU A 106 -12.75 4.74 -12.99
CA LEU A 106 -11.83 5.88 -13.00
C LEU A 106 -10.41 5.50 -13.46
N ARG A 107 -10.28 4.42 -14.24
CA ARG A 107 -8.99 3.95 -14.76
C ARG A 107 -8.34 5.04 -15.62
N THR A 108 -7.18 5.51 -15.19
CA THR A 108 -6.32 6.41 -15.97
C THR A 108 -5.37 5.59 -16.82
N ASP A 109 -4.55 6.25 -17.64
CA ASP A 109 -3.45 5.59 -18.35
C ASP A 109 -2.56 4.84 -17.34
N GLU A 110 -2.34 3.57 -17.63
CA GLU A 110 -1.54 2.68 -16.79
C GLU A 110 -0.06 2.84 -17.12
N GLU A 111 0.77 2.84 -16.09
CA GLU A 111 2.20 3.04 -16.23
C GLU A 111 2.95 1.81 -15.71
N LEU A 112 3.83 1.24 -16.53
CA LEU A 112 4.71 0.16 -16.05
C LEU A 112 5.71 0.73 -15.04
N LEU A 113 5.73 0.18 -13.83
CA LEU A 113 6.72 0.53 -12.83
C LEU A 113 8.08 -0.04 -13.23
N LEU A 114 9.08 0.82 -13.33
CA LEU A 114 10.43 0.46 -13.80
C LEU A 114 11.44 0.39 -12.65
N GLU A 115 11.28 1.24 -11.64
CA GLU A 115 12.25 1.36 -10.56
C GLU A 115 11.58 1.89 -9.29
N VAL A 116 12.01 1.39 -8.13
CA VAL A 116 11.67 1.96 -6.83
C VAL A 116 12.96 2.28 -6.10
N LYS A 117 13.07 3.52 -5.62
CA LYS A 117 14.22 3.97 -4.80
C LYS A 117 13.78 4.17 -3.37
N PHE A 118 14.66 3.77 -2.46
CA PHE A 118 14.52 3.96 -1.03
C PHE A 118 15.62 4.90 -0.57
N PHE A 119 15.26 5.98 0.12
CA PHE A 119 16.21 6.89 0.72
C PHE A 119 15.84 7.12 2.19
N PHE A 120 16.68 6.62 3.10
CA PHE A 120 16.49 6.82 4.53
C PHE A 120 17.20 8.09 5.00
N ASP A 121 16.46 9.00 5.62
CA ASP A 121 17.04 10.16 6.30
C ASP A 121 17.20 9.85 7.81
N ILE A 122 18.44 9.88 8.27
CA ILE A 122 18.80 9.59 9.66
C ILE A 122 18.22 10.63 10.63
N ASN A 123 18.04 11.88 10.17
CA ASN A 123 17.61 12.98 11.02
C ASN A 123 16.11 12.91 11.31
N SER A 124 15.29 12.76 10.27
CA SER A 124 13.83 12.60 10.39
C SER A 124 13.41 11.18 10.76
N LYS A 125 14.28 10.19 10.55
CA LYS A 125 13.95 8.75 10.57
C LYS A 125 12.85 8.36 9.57
N HIS A 126 12.64 9.17 8.54
CA HIS A 126 11.72 8.88 7.47
C HIS A 126 12.44 8.25 6.28
N THR A 127 11.68 7.50 5.48
CA THR A 127 12.10 6.95 4.20
C THR A 127 11.33 7.64 3.09
N THR A 128 12.05 8.27 2.18
CA THR A 128 11.49 8.71 0.91
C THR A 128 11.47 7.53 -0.06
N LEU A 129 10.27 7.05 -0.39
CA LEU A 129 10.02 6.12 -1.49
C LEU A 129 9.83 6.88 -2.79
N THR A 130 10.54 6.50 -3.84
CA THR A 130 10.35 7.06 -5.18
C THR A 130 10.00 5.96 -6.16
N PHE A 131 8.79 5.98 -6.71
CA PHE A 131 8.31 5.10 -7.76
C PHE A 131 8.52 5.78 -9.12
N ASN A 132 9.21 5.09 -10.03
CA ASN A 132 9.56 5.62 -11.34
C ASN A 132 8.96 4.75 -12.46
N SER A 133 8.19 5.37 -13.35
CA SER A 133 7.86 4.83 -14.68
C SER A 133 8.54 5.62 -15.78
N LYS A 134 8.13 5.40 -17.04
CA LYS A 134 8.58 6.17 -18.19
C LYS A 134 8.16 7.64 -18.08
N ASN A 135 6.90 7.90 -17.74
CA ASN A 135 6.33 9.24 -17.80
C ASN A 135 6.11 9.88 -16.42
N ILE A 136 6.15 9.09 -15.34
CA ILE A 136 5.74 9.54 -14.00
C ILE A 136 6.75 9.17 -12.94
N THR A 137 6.99 10.10 -12.01
CA THR A 137 7.71 9.88 -10.76
C THR A 137 6.77 10.20 -9.60
N ALA A 138 6.47 9.21 -8.77
CA ALA A 138 5.68 9.39 -7.56
C ALA A 138 6.58 9.27 -6.32
N LYS A 139 6.50 10.24 -5.41
CA LYS A 139 7.33 10.29 -4.19
C LYS A 139 6.45 10.24 -2.96
N ALA A 140 6.82 9.43 -1.98
CA ALA A 140 6.19 9.39 -0.66
C ALA A 140 7.25 9.53 0.41
N ASP A 141 7.00 10.36 1.42
CA ASP A 141 7.82 10.41 2.63
C ASP A 141 7.09 9.67 3.74
N LEU A 142 7.67 8.57 4.21
CA LEU A 142 7.01 7.61 5.09
C LEU A 142 7.87 7.36 6.34
N ASP A 143 7.23 7.33 7.51
CA ASP A 143 7.85 6.73 8.68
C ASP A 143 7.94 5.20 8.52
N GLY A 144 8.69 4.54 9.40
CA GLY A 144 8.88 3.09 9.33
C GLY A 144 7.59 2.27 9.43
N PHE A 145 6.58 2.79 10.15
CA PHE A 145 5.29 2.10 10.27
C PHE A 145 4.49 2.18 8.97
N MET A 146 4.37 3.36 8.39
CA MET A 146 3.68 3.57 7.12
C MET A 146 4.37 2.81 5.99
N LEU A 147 5.71 2.81 5.97
CA LEU A 147 6.50 2.02 5.02
C LEU A 147 6.13 0.53 5.10
N MET A 148 6.09 -0.03 6.31
CA MET A 148 5.70 -1.43 6.53
C MET A 148 4.25 -1.68 6.12
N GLN A 149 3.31 -0.77 6.42
CA GLN A 149 1.92 -0.90 6.00
C GLN A 149 1.79 -0.95 4.48
N VAL A 150 2.52 -0.11 3.75
CA VAL A 150 2.51 -0.12 2.28
C VAL A 150 2.90 -1.49 1.75
N PHE A 151 4.02 -2.05 2.23
CA PHE A 151 4.45 -3.38 1.79
C PHE A 151 3.56 -4.50 2.29
N GLN A 152 2.97 -4.39 3.48
CA GLN A 152 2.02 -5.38 3.99
C GLN A 152 0.75 -5.43 3.12
N VAL A 153 0.18 -4.27 2.76
CA VAL A 153 -1.00 -4.22 1.89
C VAL A 153 -0.62 -4.74 0.49
N MET A 154 0.56 -4.38 -0.01
CA MET A 154 1.09 -4.88 -1.28
C MET A 154 1.23 -6.41 -1.30
N LYS A 155 1.80 -7.00 -0.24
CA LYS A 155 1.89 -8.46 -0.04
C LYS A 155 0.52 -9.13 0.03
N SER A 156 -0.43 -8.52 0.74
CA SER A 156 -1.78 -9.08 0.90
C SER A 156 -2.57 -9.19 -0.40
N ALA A 157 -2.23 -8.37 -1.41
CA ALA A 157 -2.84 -8.42 -2.71
C ALA A 157 -2.27 -9.53 -3.62
N ILE A 158 -1.17 -10.18 -3.24
CA ILE A 158 -0.50 -11.19 -4.07
C ILE A 158 -1.15 -12.57 -3.89
N PRO A 159 -1.48 -13.29 -4.97
CA PRO A 159 -2.04 -14.64 -4.86
C PRO A 159 -0.93 -15.70 -4.61
N PHE A 160 -0.59 -15.91 -3.33
CA PHE A 160 0.53 -16.77 -2.91
C PHE A 160 0.55 -18.16 -3.59
N ILE A 161 -0.60 -18.83 -3.66
CA ILE A 161 -0.74 -20.18 -4.25
C ILE A 161 -0.44 -20.15 -5.75
N LYS A 162 -1.02 -19.20 -6.51
CA LYS A 162 -0.80 -19.06 -7.95
C LYS A 162 0.65 -18.71 -8.27
N TRP A 163 1.28 -17.94 -7.38
CA TRP A 163 2.66 -17.53 -7.53
C TRP A 163 3.69 -18.51 -6.97
N GLY A 164 3.25 -19.63 -6.37
CA GLY A 164 4.16 -20.62 -5.79
C GLY A 164 5.07 -20.04 -4.71
N ILE A 165 4.62 -18.99 -4.01
CA ILE A 165 5.34 -18.34 -2.92
C ILE A 165 4.71 -18.72 -1.57
N SER A 166 5.52 -18.73 -0.52
CA SER A 166 5.03 -19.09 0.82
C SER A 166 4.11 -18.01 1.40
N TYR A 167 3.24 -18.37 2.34
CA TYR A 167 2.38 -17.41 3.05
C TYR A 167 3.18 -16.38 3.87
N ASN A 168 4.41 -16.73 4.26
CA ASN A 168 5.32 -15.86 5.00
C ASN A 168 6.28 -15.09 4.06
N PHE A 169 6.10 -15.23 2.74
CA PHE A 169 6.75 -14.37 1.76
C PHE A 169 6.36 -12.94 2.04
#